data_AF-A0A2G6Q508-F1
#
_entry.id   AF-A0A2G6Q508-F1
#
_cell.length_a   1.000
_cell.length_b   1.000
_cell.length_c   1.000
_cell.angle_alpha   90.00
_cell.angle_beta   90.00
_cell.angle_gamma   90.00
#
_symmetry.space_group_name_H-M   'P 1'
#
loop_
_entity.id
_entity.type
_entity.pdbx_description
1 polymer ?
#
loop_
_entity_poly.entity_id
_entity_poly.type
_entity_poly.pdbx_seq_one_letter_code
_entity_poly.pdbx_strand_id
1 'polypeptide(L)'
;MNPQATLEAAKIAAETAANNAYITGVSAIFVALITGAITLRITWVNNKRQDDRWRADFFLKIKFEAVNDFITKLNTALKNLEYFCSEKGHYNMQVTLDLREKDPNHLPPKKDYEKDYVTIESVNQFIQLTKEKSGILEESFSDLDKSYGLIKIYFSSEEYEVFAKIMGEIRRYDHYISGNVRRFKGMQDIDLFKIFLHNCATLYKKDFERIISLQEELEIILAGELYSNKVKAMER
;
A
#
# COMPACT_ATOMS: atom_id res chain seq x y z
N MET A 1 -35.15 1.98 -20.82
CA MET A 1 -34.41 1.92 -19.54
C MET A 1 -35.21 1.06 -18.58
N ASN A 2 -34.60 0.06 -17.94
CA ASN A 2 -35.24 -0.68 -16.85
C ASN A 2 -34.83 -0.02 -15.52
N PRO A 3 -35.70 0.79 -14.88
CA PRO A 3 -35.35 1.56 -13.69
C PRO A 3 -34.97 0.70 -12.48
N GLN A 4 -35.36 -0.57 -12.48
CA GLN A 4 -35.13 -1.51 -11.39
C GLN A 4 -33.67 -1.98 -11.33
N ALA A 5 -33.06 -2.21 -12.50
CA ALA A 5 -31.65 -2.59 -12.62
C ALA A 5 -30.72 -1.43 -12.22
N THR A 6 -31.10 -0.18 -12.53
CA THR A 6 -30.37 1.02 -12.13
C THR A 6 -30.40 1.23 -10.61
N LEU A 7 -31.53 0.89 -9.97
CA LEU A 7 -31.72 1.03 -8.53
C LEU A 7 -30.89 0.00 -7.75
N GLU A 8 -30.85 -1.26 -8.21
CA GLU A 8 -30.02 -2.30 -7.58
C GLU A 8 -28.53 -2.01 -7.74
N ALA A 9 -28.08 -1.58 -8.92
CA ALA A 9 -26.68 -1.24 -9.15
C ALA A 9 -26.22 -0.03 -8.32
N ALA A 10 -27.08 0.99 -8.17
CA ALA A 10 -26.82 2.12 -7.28
C ALA A 10 -26.74 1.71 -5.81
N LYS A 11 -27.57 0.73 -5.39
CA LYS A 11 -27.58 0.23 -4.01
C LYS A 11 -26.31 -0.55 -3.68
N ILE A 12 -25.85 -1.42 -4.58
CA ILE A 12 -24.60 -2.18 -4.44
C ILE A 12 -23.38 -1.23 -4.40
N ALA A 13 -23.37 -0.20 -5.26
CA ALA A 13 -22.31 0.81 -5.26
C ALA A 13 -22.29 1.63 -3.96
N ALA A 14 -23.46 1.98 -3.42
CA ALA A 14 -23.58 2.70 -2.15
C ALA A 14 -23.15 1.85 -0.95
N GLU A 15 -23.53 0.57 -0.90
CA GLU A 15 -23.12 -0.36 0.17
C GLU A 15 -21.60 -0.64 0.14
N THR A 16 -21.02 -0.75 -1.07
CA THR A 16 -19.57 -0.94 -1.25
C THR A 16 -18.78 0.31 -0.90
N ALA A 17 -19.26 1.49 -1.29
CA ALA A 17 -18.66 2.77 -0.91
C ALA A 17 -18.75 3.02 0.60
N ALA A 18 -19.88 2.67 1.24
CA ALA A 18 -20.08 2.82 2.68
C ALA A 18 -19.16 1.90 3.51
N ASN A 19 -18.96 0.64 3.10
CA ASN A 19 -18.04 -0.28 3.77
C ASN A 19 -16.56 0.16 3.62
N ASN A 20 -16.19 0.74 2.49
CA ASN A 20 -14.82 1.23 2.25
C ASN A 20 -14.55 2.59 2.90
N ALA A 21 -15.58 3.42 3.11
CA ALA A 21 -15.51 4.69 3.83
C ALA A 21 -15.13 4.56 5.30
N TYR A 22 -15.47 3.44 5.94
CA TYR A 22 -15.19 3.23 7.36
C TYR A 22 -13.69 2.99 7.66
N ILE A 23 -12.88 2.58 6.68
CA ILE A 23 -11.52 2.09 6.93
C ILE A 23 -10.44 3.13 6.55
N THR A 24 -10.68 4.05 5.60
CA THR A 24 -9.65 4.96 5.10
C THR A 24 -10.22 6.16 4.33
N GLY A 25 -10.13 7.37 4.88
CA GLY A 25 -10.79 8.58 4.34
C GLY A 25 -10.35 9.05 2.95
N VAL A 26 -9.23 8.54 2.41
CA VAL A 26 -8.74 8.88 1.06
C VAL A 26 -9.02 7.76 0.04
N SER A 27 -8.82 6.49 0.41
CA SER A 27 -9.14 5.34 -0.45
C SER A 27 -10.63 5.18 -0.71
N ALA A 28 -11.49 5.58 0.24
CA ALA A 28 -12.94 5.52 0.07
C ALA A 28 -13.44 6.28 -1.17
N ILE A 29 -12.81 7.42 -1.48
CA ILE A 29 -13.19 8.27 -2.60
C ILE A 29 -12.86 7.58 -3.92
N PHE A 30 -11.65 7.03 -4.07
CA PHE A 30 -11.23 6.38 -5.31
C PHE A 30 -11.88 5.02 -5.54
N VAL A 31 -12.05 4.22 -4.49
CA VAL A 31 -12.78 2.95 -4.58
C VAL A 31 -14.22 3.21 -5.01
N ALA A 32 -14.86 4.26 -4.46
CA ALA A 32 -16.20 4.68 -4.87
C ALA A 32 -16.23 5.21 -6.32
N LEU A 33 -15.19 5.91 -6.78
CA LEU A 33 -15.08 6.41 -8.17
C LEU A 33 -14.90 5.30 -9.19
N ILE A 34 -14.02 4.33 -8.91
CA ILE A 34 -13.83 3.14 -9.76
C ILE A 34 -15.14 2.35 -9.83
N THR A 35 -15.78 2.11 -8.70
CA THR A 35 -17.07 1.41 -8.62
C THR A 35 -18.17 2.18 -9.37
N GLY A 36 -18.20 3.51 -9.27
CA GLY A 36 -19.14 4.38 -9.98
C GLY A 36 -18.96 4.33 -11.50
N ALA A 37 -17.72 4.34 -11.98
CA ALA A 37 -17.40 4.24 -13.41
C ALA A 37 -17.79 2.87 -14.00
N ILE A 38 -17.56 1.78 -13.26
CA ILE A 38 -18.03 0.43 -13.63
C ILE A 38 -19.55 0.43 -13.78
N THR A 39 -20.28 0.95 -12.79
CA THR A 39 -21.75 0.98 -12.80
C THR A 39 -22.31 1.81 -13.94
N LEU A 40 -21.73 2.99 -14.21
CA LEU A 40 -22.13 3.84 -15.33
C LEU A 40 -21.91 3.16 -16.69
N ARG A 41 -20.78 2.47 -16.87
CA ARG A 41 -20.48 1.78 -18.13
C ARG A 41 -21.38 0.56 -18.36
N ILE A 42 -21.61 -0.25 -17.33
CA ILE A 42 -22.55 -1.39 -17.37
C ILE A 42 -23.97 -0.91 -17.72
N THR A 43 -24.39 0.23 -17.16
CA THR A 43 -25.72 0.80 -17.41
C THR A 43 -25.88 1.31 -18.84
N TRP A 44 -24.81 1.82 -19.46
CA TRP A 44 -24.83 2.39 -20.81
C TRP A 44 -24.70 1.34 -21.93
N VAL A 45 -23.88 0.30 -21.75
CA VAL A 45 -23.62 -0.75 -22.76
C VAL A 45 -24.80 -1.72 -22.92
N ASN A 46 -25.70 -1.79 -21.93
CA ASN A 46 -26.98 -2.51 -21.96
C ASN A 46 -27.92 -2.15 -23.13
N ASN A 47 -27.58 -1.17 -23.98
CA ASN A 47 -28.46 -0.62 -25.01
C ASN A 47 -28.22 -1.10 -26.47
N LYS A 48 -27.32 -2.07 -26.76
CA LYS A 48 -27.20 -2.74 -28.09
C LYS A 48 -26.68 -4.22 -27.94
N ARG A 49 -26.47 -4.98 -29.05
CA ARG A 49 -26.19 -6.46 -29.22
C ARG A 49 -25.36 -7.26 -28.17
N GLN A 50 -25.97 -8.27 -27.55
CA GLN A 50 -25.60 -8.94 -26.30
C GLN A 50 -24.26 -9.75 -26.21
N ASP A 51 -23.82 -10.48 -27.24
CA ASP A 51 -22.79 -11.54 -27.01
C ASP A 51 -21.33 -11.07 -26.93
N ASP A 52 -20.89 -10.12 -27.76
CA ASP A 52 -19.52 -9.55 -27.64
C ASP A 52 -19.39 -8.55 -26.48
N ARG A 53 -20.53 -8.11 -25.93
CA ARG A 53 -20.61 -7.13 -24.83
C ARG A 53 -20.41 -7.73 -23.47
N TRP A 54 -21.04 -8.87 -23.22
CA TRP A 54 -20.90 -9.53 -21.93
C TRP A 54 -19.42 -9.82 -21.67
N ARG A 55 -18.66 -10.23 -22.70
CA ARG A 55 -17.22 -10.47 -22.62
C ARG A 55 -16.42 -9.19 -22.35
N ALA A 56 -16.72 -8.10 -23.06
CA ALA A 56 -16.05 -6.82 -22.86
C ALA A 56 -16.34 -6.22 -21.47
N ASP A 57 -17.59 -6.22 -21.03
CA ASP A 57 -18.03 -5.70 -19.73
C ASP A 57 -17.48 -6.56 -18.57
N PHE A 58 -17.50 -7.89 -18.73
CA PHE A 58 -16.90 -8.81 -17.77
C PHE A 58 -15.39 -8.59 -17.65
N PHE A 59 -14.68 -8.46 -18.78
CA PHE A 59 -13.23 -8.23 -18.79
C PHE A 59 -12.85 -6.90 -18.16
N LEU A 60 -13.60 -5.83 -18.45
CA LEU A 60 -13.39 -4.52 -17.86
C LEU A 60 -13.70 -4.50 -16.35
N LYS A 61 -14.80 -5.12 -15.95
CA LYS A 61 -15.17 -5.26 -14.54
C LYS A 61 -14.05 -5.98 -13.76
N ILE A 62 -13.55 -7.09 -14.29
CA ILE A 62 -12.45 -7.83 -13.67
C ILE A 62 -11.15 -7.02 -13.63
N LYS A 63 -10.81 -6.29 -14.71
CA LYS A 63 -9.66 -5.37 -14.72
C LYS A 63 -9.75 -4.37 -13.58
N PHE A 64 -10.90 -3.72 -13.39
CA PHE A 64 -11.08 -2.75 -12.31
C PHE A 64 -11.12 -3.37 -10.92
N GLU A 65 -11.76 -4.54 -10.76
CA GLU A 65 -11.75 -5.28 -9.49
C GLU A 65 -10.32 -5.66 -9.09
N ALA A 66 -9.49 -6.10 -10.04
CA ALA A 66 -8.09 -6.41 -9.80
C ALA A 66 -7.28 -5.17 -9.39
N VAL A 67 -7.51 -4.01 -10.03
CA VAL A 67 -6.88 -2.74 -9.65
C VAL A 67 -7.30 -2.31 -8.25
N ASN A 68 -8.59 -2.42 -7.94
CA ASN A 68 -9.14 -2.03 -6.65
C ASN A 68 -8.58 -2.90 -5.50
N ASP A 69 -8.52 -4.21 -5.72
CA ASP A 69 -7.92 -5.16 -4.79
C ASP A 69 -6.42 -4.86 -4.59
N PHE A 70 -5.69 -4.57 -5.68
CA PHE A 70 -4.29 -4.16 -5.60
C PHE A 70 -4.09 -2.89 -4.76
N ILE A 71 -4.84 -1.82 -5.04
CA ILE A 71 -4.73 -0.54 -4.31
C ILE A 71 -5.06 -0.72 -2.83
N THR A 72 -6.09 -1.49 -2.49
CA THR A 72 -6.48 -1.74 -1.11
C THR A 72 -5.36 -2.44 -0.33
N LYS A 73 -4.76 -3.46 -0.94
CA LYS A 73 -3.64 -4.20 -0.36
C LYS A 73 -2.36 -3.36 -0.31
N LEU A 74 -2.12 -2.51 -1.31
CA LEU A 74 -1.01 -1.57 -1.34
C LEU A 74 -1.09 -0.59 -0.17
N ASN A 75 -2.26 0.01 0.07
CA ASN A 75 -2.48 0.92 1.19
C ASN A 75 -2.27 0.23 2.55
N THR A 76 -2.70 -1.02 2.68
CA THR A 76 -2.47 -1.82 3.89
C THR A 76 -0.98 -2.06 4.11
N ALA A 77 -0.26 -2.47 3.06
CA ALA A 77 1.17 -2.67 3.08
C ALA A 77 1.94 -1.38 3.42
N LEU A 78 1.56 -0.25 2.84
CA LEU A 78 2.15 1.06 3.12
C LEU A 78 1.94 1.50 4.56
N LYS A 79 0.73 1.31 5.11
CA LYS A 79 0.44 1.61 6.52
C LYS A 79 1.30 0.79 7.48
N ASN A 80 1.55 -0.47 7.16
CA ASN A 80 2.42 -1.32 7.97
C ASN A 80 3.89 -0.93 7.80
N LEU A 81 4.30 -0.51 6.60
CA LEU A 81 5.64 0.00 6.31
C LEU A 81 5.92 1.34 7.01
N GLU A 82 4.90 2.19 7.15
CA GLU A 82 4.97 3.49 7.83
C GLU A 82 5.49 3.36 9.27
N TYR A 83 5.22 2.25 9.96
CA TYR A 83 5.79 2.01 11.28
C TYR A 83 7.32 2.11 11.26
N PHE A 84 7.99 1.50 10.28
CA PHE A 84 9.45 1.48 10.22
C PHE A 84 10.06 2.81 9.76
N CYS A 85 9.25 3.67 9.11
CA CYS A 85 9.73 4.88 8.43
C CYS A 85 9.28 6.17 9.13
N SER A 86 8.29 6.08 10.01
CA SER A 86 7.75 7.21 10.77
C SER A 86 8.63 7.55 11.98
N GLU A 87 8.62 8.82 12.36
CA GLU A 87 9.28 9.28 13.59
C GLU A 87 8.74 8.58 14.83
N LYS A 88 7.43 8.32 14.86
CA LYS A 88 6.77 7.61 15.96
C LYS A 88 7.26 6.17 16.10
N GLY A 89 7.35 5.42 15.00
CA GLY A 89 7.81 4.05 15.07
C GLY A 89 9.32 3.95 15.33
N HIS A 90 10.11 4.85 14.75
CA HIS A 90 11.52 5.00 15.08
C HIS A 90 11.73 5.30 16.58
N TYR A 91 10.99 6.25 17.16
CA TYR A 91 11.04 6.55 18.59
C TYR A 91 10.65 5.34 19.45
N ASN A 92 9.59 4.63 19.08
CA ASN A 92 9.16 3.42 19.79
C ASN A 92 10.28 2.35 19.80
N MET A 93 10.88 2.08 18.64
CA MET A 93 11.99 1.14 18.50
C MET A 93 13.23 1.58 19.30
N GLN A 94 13.55 2.88 19.30
CA GLN A 94 14.64 3.45 20.09
C GLN A 94 14.42 3.27 21.60
N VAL A 95 13.23 3.64 22.10
CA VAL A 95 12.88 3.52 23.53
C VAL A 95 12.86 2.07 23.97
N THR A 96 12.33 1.16 23.14
CA THR A 96 12.31 -0.28 23.44
C THR A 96 13.72 -0.85 23.62
N LEU A 97 14.69 -0.33 22.87
CA LEU A 97 16.10 -0.72 22.99
C LEU A 97 16.86 0.05 24.08
N ASP A 98 16.21 0.97 24.79
CA ASP A 98 16.79 1.94 25.75
C ASP A 98 18.02 2.70 25.20
N LEU A 99 17.94 3.08 23.92
CA LEU A 99 18.96 3.92 23.28
C LEU A 99 18.69 5.40 23.55
N ARG A 100 19.71 6.09 24.07
CA ARG A 100 19.64 7.53 24.37
C ARG A 100 20.52 8.32 23.41
N GLU A 101 20.00 9.45 22.92
CA GLU A 101 20.80 10.39 22.13
C GLU A 101 21.94 10.95 22.98
N LYS A 102 23.16 10.95 22.45
CA LYS A 102 24.32 11.60 23.09
C LYS A 102 24.10 13.09 23.31
N ASP A 103 23.37 13.73 22.40
CA ASP A 103 23.07 15.16 22.43
C ASP A 103 21.55 15.37 22.36
N PRO A 104 20.84 15.21 23.50
CA PRO A 104 19.38 15.20 23.54
C PRO A 104 18.75 16.57 23.25
N ASN A 105 19.52 17.66 23.32
CA ASN A 105 19.04 19.02 23.10
C ASN A 105 19.26 19.52 21.67
N HIS A 106 19.89 18.74 20.80
CA HIS A 106 20.15 19.13 19.44
C HIS A 106 18.92 18.97 18.54
N LEU A 107 18.55 20.04 17.82
CA LEU A 107 17.49 20.05 16.82
C LEU A 107 18.10 20.32 15.43
N PRO A 108 17.93 19.41 14.44
CA PRO A 108 17.21 18.13 14.50
C PRO A 108 18.00 17.03 15.25
N PRO A 109 17.35 15.99 15.80
CA PRO A 109 18.05 14.90 16.50
C PRO A 109 19.16 14.28 15.64
N LYS A 110 20.34 14.10 16.23
CA LYS A 110 21.53 13.58 15.53
C LYS A 110 21.47 12.08 15.27
N LYS A 111 20.65 11.34 16.03
CA LYS A 111 20.52 9.87 15.95
C LYS A 111 21.83 9.15 16.26
N ASP A 112 22.62 9.73 17.17
CA ASP A 112 23.86 9.11 17.68
C ASP A 112 23.63 8.65 19.10
N TYR A 113 23.48 7.33 19.25
CA TYR A 113 23.03 6.73 20.50
C TYR A 113 24.15 6.21 21.41
N GLU A 114 23.99 6.46 22.70
CA GLU A 114 24.67 5.81 23.82
C GLU A 114 24.11 4.40 24.08
N LYS A 115 24.97 3.51 24.60
CA LYS A 115 24.63 2.09 24.83
C LYS A 115 24.56 1.72 26.32
N ASP A 116 24.91 2.63 27.21
CA ASP A 116 25.14 2.33 28.64
C ASP A 116 23.88 1.85 29.38
N TYR A 117 22.71 2.12 28.80
CA TYR A 117 21.40 1.75 29.34
C TYR A 117 20.81 0.49 28.70
N VAL A 118 21.45 -0.04 27.65
CA VAL A 118 20.97 -1.22 26.94
C VAL A 118 21.15 -2.45 27.82
N THR A 119 20.04 -3.10 28.16
CA THR A 119 20.02 -4.35 28.93
C THR A 119 19.67 -5.55 28.03
N ILE A 120 19.98 -6.77 28.48
CA ILE A 120 19.55 -8.01 27.80
C ILE A 120 18.02 -8.02 27.62
N GLU A 121 17.28 -7.54 28.62
CA GLU A 121 15.83 -7.44 28.58
C GLU A 121 15.34 -6.49 27.48
N SER A 122 15.88 -5.26 27.43
CA SER A 122 15.55 -4.28 26.38
C SER A 122 15.84 -4.81 24.97
N VAL A 123 16.95 -5.54 24.81
CA VAL A 123 17.29 -6.20 23.53
C VAL A 123 16.25 -7.25 23.17
N ASN A 124 15.86 -8.12 24.10
CA ASN A 124 14.86 -9.15 23.84
C ASN A 124 13.50 -8.53 23.46
N GLN A 125 13.09 -7.47 24.16
CA GLN A 125 11.88 -6.72 23.87
C GLN A 125 11.94 -6.10 22.46
N PHE A 126 13.07 -5.49 22.10
CA PHE A 126 13.28 -4.91 20.77
C PHE A 126 13.19 -5.97 19.66
N ILE A 127 13.87 -7.11 19.86
CA ILE A 127 13.85 -8.22 18.89
C ILE A 127 12.42 -8.73 18.72
N GLN A 128 11.68 -8.91 19.80
CA GLN A 128 10.29 -9.37 19.76
C GLN A 128 9.40 -8.37 19.02
N LEU A 129 9.46 -7.09 19.40
CA LEU A 129 8.68 -6.02 18.78
C LEU A 129 8.96 -5.95 17.27
N THR A 130 10.23 -5.97 16.88
CA THR A 130 10.61 -5.80 15.48
C THR A 130 10.24 -7.03 14.65
N LYS A 131 10.34 -8.24 15.21
CA LYS A 131 9.85 -9.47 14.58
C LYS A 131 8.33 -9.48 14.41
N GLU A 132 7.58 -9.04 15.42
CA GLU A 132 6.12 -8.90 15.33
C GLU A 132 5.72 -7.97 14.18
N LYS A 133 6.31 -6.76 14.14
CA LYS A 133 6.01 -5.78 13.08
C LYS A 133 6.46 -6.23 11.70
N SER A 134 7.61 -6.91 11.61
CA SER A 134 8.09 -7.50 10.36
C SER A 134 7.15 -8.61 9.86
N GLY A 135 6.60 -9.45 10.75
CA GLY A 135 5.67 -10.50 10.38
C GLY A 135 4.36 -9.97 9.79
N ILE A 136 3.79 -8.90 10.40
CA ILE A 136 2.60 -8.22 9.86
C ILE A 136 2.88 -7.62 8.48
N LEU A 137 4.09 -7.09 8.28
CA LEU A 137 4.52 -6.54 7.00
C LEU A 137 4.67 -7.64 5.93
N GLU A 138 5.33 -8.75 6.26
CA GLU A 138 5.50 -9.92 5.37
C GLU A 138 4.13 -10.47 4.92
N GLU A 139 3.15 -10.58 5.83
CA GLU A 139 1.78 -11.00 5.50
C GLU A 139 1.12 -10.04 4.50
N SER A 140 1.21 -8.74 4.77
CA SER A 140 0.62 -7.69 3.91
C SER A 140 1.25 -7.68 2.51
N PHE A 141 2.57 -7.91 2.43
CA PHE A 141 3.29 -8.00 1.18
C PHE A 141 2.94 -9.27 0.41
N SER A 142 2.75 -10.39 1.09
CA SER A 142 2.27 -11.63 0.47
C SER A 142 0.90 -11.44 -0.19
N ASP A 143 -0.02 -10.76 0.50
CA ASP A 143 -1.34 -10.49 -0.06
C ASP A 143 -1.31 -9.52 -1.23
N LEU A 144 -0.46 -8.49 -1.16
CA LEU A 144 -0.22 -7.58 -2.28
C LEU A 144 0.43 -8.30 -3.48
N ASP A 145 1.33 -9.24 -3.26
CA ASP A 145 1.96 -10.01 -4.34
C ASP A 145 0.94 -10.89 -5.07
N LYS A 146 -0.02 -11.47 -4.33
CA LYS A 146 -1.15 -12.22 -4.92
C LYS A 146 -2.03 -11.32 -5.80
N SER A 147 -2.39 -10.11 -5.33
CA SER A 147 -3.20 -9.19 -6.13
C SER A 147 -2.44 -8.65 -7.35
N TYR A 148 -1.14 -8.42 -7.21
CA TYR A 148 -0.26 -8.10 -8.34
C TYR A 148 -0.21 -9.21 -9.39
N GLY A 149 -0.28 -10.48 -8.96
CA GLY A 149 -0.44 -11.62 -9.85
C GLY A 149 -1.67 -11.50 -10.76
N LEU A 150 -2.79 -11.00 -10.23
CA LEU A 150 -4.01 -10.76 -11.02
C LEU A 150 -3.83 -9.60 -12.01
N ILE A 151 -3.13 -8.53 -11.62
CA ILE A 151 -2.80 -7.42 -12.53
C ILE A 151 -2.05 -7.94 -13.76
N LYS A 152 -1.06 -8.82 -13.58
CA LYS A 152 -0.30 -9.40 -14.71
C LYS A 152 -1.12 -10.26 -15.67
N ILE A 153 -2.24 -10.81 -15.22
CA ILE A 153 -3.12 -11.64 -16.05
C ILE A 153 -4.00 -10.74 -16.93
N TYR A 154 -4.50 -9.65 -16.35
CA TYR A 154 -5.51 -8.83 -17.03
C TYR A 154 -4.92 -7.64 -17.80
N PHE A 155 -3.73 -7.16 -17.44
CA PHE A 155 -3.11 -5.98 -18.05
C PHE A 155 -1.96 -6.37 -18.98
N SER A 156 -1.84 -5.65 -20.09
CA SER A 156 -0.69 -5.76 -21.00
C SER A 156 0.58 -5.20 -20.36
N SER A 157 1.74 -5.57 -20.92
CA SER A 157 3.05 -5.19 -20.37
C SER A 157 3.27 -3.68 -20.26
N GLU A 158 2.68 -2.91 -21.18
CA GLU A 158 2.71 -1.45 -21.16
C GLU A 158 1.78 -0.88 -20.08
N GLU A 159 0.60 -1.48 -19.90
CA GLU A 159 -0.41 -1.00 -18.92
C GLU A 159 0.00 -1.26 -17.46
N TYR A 160 0.85 -2.26 -17.17
CA TYR A 160 1.24 -2.58 -15.79
C TYR A 160 2.62 -2.05 -15.34
N GLU A 161 3.34 -1.28 -16.15
CA GLU A 161 4.71 -0.82 -15.83
C GLU A 161 4.80 -0.10 -14.47
N VAL A 162 3.82 0.75 -14.14
CA VAL A 162 3.77 1.46 -12.85
C VAL A 162 3.53 0.49 -11.68
N PHE A 163 2.66 -0.49 -11.84
CA PHE A 163 2.46 -1.56 -10.84
C PHE A 163 3.76 -2.35 -10.63
N ALA A 164 4.51 -2.62 -11.70
CA ALA A 164 5.80 -3.30 -11.61
C ALA A 164 6.85 -2.49 -10.86
N LYS A 165 6.90 -1.17 -11.09
CA LYS A 165 7.77 -0.24 -10.35
C LYS A 165 7.43 -0.24 -8.85
N ILE A 166 6.14 -0.10 -8.51
CA ILE A 166 5.66 -0.14 -7.12
C ILE A 166 6.07 -1.45 -6.45
N MET A 167 5.80 -2.60 -7.08
CA MET A 167 6.17 -3.90 -6.53
C MET A 167 7.68 -4.11 -6.43
N GLY A 168 8.45 -3.54 -7.36
CA GLY A 168 9.91 -3.57 -7.31
C GLY A 168 10.49 -2.79 -6.13
N GLU A 169 9.87 -1.67 -5.74
CA GLU A 169 10.25 -0.94 -4.52
C GLU A 169 9.82 -1.71 -3.26
N ILE A 170 8.57 -2.21 -3.21
CA ILE A 170 8.04 -2.96 -2.05
C ILE A 170 8.84 -4.23 -1.75
N ARG A 171 9.22 -4.99 -2.78
CA ARG A 171 10.05 -6.19 -2.59
C ARG A 171 11.47 -5.87 -2.11
N ARG A 172 12.03 -4.73 -2.52
CA ARG A 172 13.31 -4.24 -1.97
C ARG A 172 13.15 -3.91 -0.49
N TYR A 173 12.04 -3.29 -0.11
CA TYR A 173 11.72 -3.00 1.28
C TYR A 173 11.63 -4.23 2.16
N ASP A 174 10.87 -5.23 1.71
CA ASP A 174 10.76 -6.50 2.42
C ASP A 174 12.14 -7.11 2.65
N HIS A 175 12.95 -7.17 1.58
CA HIS A 175 14.29 -7.71 1.68
C HIS A 175 15.14 -6.98 2.72
N TYR A 176 15.09 -5.65 2.77
CA TYR A 176 15.86 -4.89 3.73
C TYR A 176 15.33 -5.01 5.16
N ILE A 177 14.02 -4.92 5.38
CA ILE A 177 13.45 -4.98 6.72
C ILE A 177 13.52 -6.41 7.25
N SER A 178 12.84 -7.34 6.58
CA SER A 178 12.74 -8.73 6.99
C SER A 178 14.11 -9.41 7.01
N GLY A 179 14.98 -9.08 6.06
CA GLY A 179 16.36 -9.57 6.02
C GLY A 179 17.20 -9.13 7.22
N ASN A 180 17.09 -7.87 7.65
CA ASN A 180 17.82 -7.38 8.84
C ASN A 180 17.22 -7.95 10.13
N VAL A 181 15.89 -7.99 10.26
CA VAL A 181 15.20 -8.49 11.46
C VAL A 181 15.52 -9.95 11.74
N ARG A 182 15.65 -10.79 10.70
CA ARG A 182 16.04 -12.20 10.83
C ARG A 182 17.44 -12.41 11.39
N ARG A 183 18.32 -11.40 11.29
CA ARG A 183 19.70 -11.48 11.79
C ARG A 183 19.83 -11.18 13.27
N PHE A 184 18.79 -10.67 13.92
CA PHE A 184 18.82 -10.30 15.32
C PHE A 184 18.79 -11.54 16.23
N LYS A 185 19.86 -11.76 17.01
CA LYS A 185 20.02 -12.92 17.89
C LYS A 185 20.20 -12.54 19.36
N GLY A 186 20.79 -11.40 19.68
CA GLY A 186 20.95 -10.96 21.07
C GLY A 186 21.83 -9.73 21.24
N MET A 187 22.24 -9.46 22.48
CA MET A 187 22.92 -8.21 22.86
C MET A 187 24.22 -7.93 22.09
N GLN A 188 24.92 -8.97 21.64
CA GLN A 188 26.10 -8.87 20.80
C GLN A 188 25.85 -8.23 19.42
N ASP A 189 24.59 -8.15 18.98
CA ASP A 189 24.17 -7.58 17.71
C ASP A 189 23.79 -6.08 17.81
N ILE A 190 24.20 -5.39 18.88
CA ILE A 190 23.82 -3.99 19.13
C ILE A 190 24.14 -3.04 17.97
N ASP A 191 25.24 -3.29 17.26
CA ASP A 191 25.60 -2.49 16.09
C ASP A 191 24.67 -2.75 14.90
N LEU A 192 24.16 -3.98 14.75
CA LEU A 192 23.13 -4.30 13.75
C LEU A 192 21.82 -3.57 14.08
N PHE A 193 21.43 -3.47 15.34
CA PHE A 193 20.23 -2.72 15.75
C PHE A 193 20.39 -1.22 15.45
N LYS A 194 21.56 -0.63 15.73
CA LYS A 194 21.86 0.77 15.38
C LYS A 194 21.81 1.02 13.88
N ILE A 195 22.41 0.14 13.08
CA ILE A 195 22.37 0.23 11.61
C ILE A 195 20.93 0.14 11.11
N PHE A 196 20.13 -0.76 11.68
CA PHE A 196 18.72 -0.88 11.33
C PHE A 196 17.94 0.41 11.62
N LEU A 197 18.08 0.98 12.83
CA LEU A 197 17.45 2.26 13.19
C LEU A 197 17.91 3.43 12.30
N HIS A 198 19.20 3.47 11.95
CA HIS A 198 19.73 4.47 11.03
C HIS A 198 19.10 4.35 9.63
N ASN A 199 18.95 3.13 9.12
CA ASN A 199 18.34 2.86 7.82
C ASN A 199 16.84 3.21 7.82
N CYS A 200 16.12 2.92 8.90
CA CYS A 200 14.75 3.39 9.13
C CYS A 200 14.60 4.90 8.93
N ALA A 201 15.55 5.66 9.48
CA ALA A 201 15.57 7.11 9.43
C ALA A 201 16.04 7.72 8.10
N THR A 202 16.63 6.92 7.20
CA THR A 202 17.30 7.42 5.98
C THR A 202 16.80 6.71 4.73
N LEU A 203 17.32 5.53 4.44
CA LEU A 203 17.02 4.72 3.26
C LEU A 203 15.54 4.35 3.21
N TYR A 204 15.01 3.83 4.32
CA TYR A 204 13.61 3.39 4.38
C TYR A 204 12.63 4.55 4.41
N LYS A 205 13.05 5.77 4.73
CA LYS A 205 12.18 6.93 4.56
C LYS A 205 12.12 7.35 3.10
N LYS A 206 13.27 7.43 2.44
CA LYS A 206 13.39 7.86 1.04
C LYS A 206 12.66 6.93 0.07
N ASP A 207 12.84 5.63 0.21
CA ASP A 207 12.19 4.69 -0.71
C ASP A 207 10.65 4.67 -0.46
N PHE A 208 10.15 5.15 0.69
CA PHE A 208 8.74 5.11 1.10
C PHE A 208 8.04 6.30 0.49
N GLU A 209 8.68 7.47 0.55
CA GLU A 209 8.32 8.66 -0.22
C GLU A 209 8.27 8.35 -1.73
N ARG A 210 9.19 7.51 -2.22
CA ARG A 210 9.16 7.05 -3.62
C ARG A 210 7.95 6.16 -3.93
N ILE A 211 7.57 5.23 -3.04
CA ILE A 211 6.36 4.41 -3.25
C ILE A 211 5.12 5.29 -3.23
N ILE A 212 5.04 6.27 -2.33
CA ILE A 212 3.93 7.24 -2.29
C ILE A 212 3.85 8.01 -3.61
N SER A 213 4.97 8.53 -4.12
CA SER A 213 4.98 9.23 -5.41
C SER A 213 4.54 8.35 -6.57
N LEU A 214 4.94 7.07 -6.60
CA LEU A 214 4.48 6.11 -7.60
C LEU A 214 2.99 5.78 -7.46
N GLN A 215 2.47 5.76 -6.23
CA GLN A 215 1.05 5.60 -5.96
C GLN A 215 0.26 6.80 -6.49
N GLU A 216 0.71 8.03 -6.25
CA GLU A 216 0.09 9.24 -6.80
C GLU A 216 0.10 9.23 -8.34
N GLU A 217 1.22 8.79 -8.94
CA GLU A 217 1.34 8.65 -10.40
C GLU A 217 0.36 7.61 -10.95
N LEU A 218 0.21 6.47 -10.27
CA LEU A 218 -0.79 5.45 -10.59
C LEU A 218 -2.22 6.00 -10.48
N GLU A 219 -2.51 6.76 -9.44
CA GLU A 219 -3.81 7.41 -9.23
C GLU A 219 -4.14 8.39 -10.37
N ILE A 220 -3.16 9.18 -10.82
CA ILE A 220 -3.31 10.11 -11.95
C ILE A 220 -3.59 9.35 -13.26
N ILE A 221 -2.87 8.26 -13.53
CA ILE A 221 -3.06 7.45 -14.74
C ILE A 221 -4.46 6.82 -14.74
N LEU A 222 -4.86 6.23 -13.62
CA LEU A 222 -6.18 5.61 -13.48
C LEU A 222 -7.30 6.65 -13.62
N ALA A 223 -7.14 7.83 -13.03
CA ALA A 223 -8.09 8.93 -13.23
C ALA A 223 -8.13 9.36 -14.71
N GLY A 224 -7.00 9.47 -15.39
CA GLY A 224 -6.93 9.81 -16.82
C GLY A 224 -7.67 8.82 -17.71
N GLU A 225 -7.54 7.51 -17.44
CA GLU A 225 -8.26 6.45 -18.15
C GLU A 225 -9.77 6.47 -17.85
N LEU A 226 -10.15 6.72 -16.60
CA LEU A 226 -11.54 6.85 -16.14
C LEU A 226 -12.23 8.12 -16.66
N TYR A 227 -11.49 9.20 -16.94
CA TYR A 227 -12.02 10.51 -17.38
C TYR A 227 -11.60 10.91 -18.80
N SER A 228 -11.09 9.97 -19.60
CA SER A 228 -10.64 10.27 -20.96
C SER A 228 -11.74 10.89 -21.84
N ASN A 229 -11.36 11.62 -22.89
CA ASN A 229 -12.30 12.14 -23.88
C ASN A 229 -13.17 11.03 -24.51
N LYS A 230 -12.76 9.75 -24.41
CA LYS A 230 -13.60 8.60 -24.78
C LYS A 230 -14.80 8.45 -23.83
N VAL A 231 -14.63 8.70 -22.53
CA VAL A 231 -15.73 8.70 -21.54
C VAL A 231 -16.64 9.90 -21.73
N LYS A 232 -16.09 11.11 -21.90
CA LYS A 232 -16.89 12.32 -22.21
C LYS A 232 -17.62 12.25 -23.56
N ALA A 233 -17.07 11.55 -24.55
CA ALA A 233 -17.75 11.30 -25.82
C ALA A 233 -18.88 10.25 -25.70
N MET A 234 -18.89 9.44 -24.65
CA MET A 234 -19.99 8.50 -24.33
C MET A 234 -21.11 9.15 -23.49
N GLU A 235 -20.89 10.35 -22.93
CA GLU A 235 -21.90 11.16 -22.21
C GLU A 235 -22.79 12.01 -23.14
N ARG A 236 -22.45 12.11 -24.43
CA ARG A 236 -23.27 12.78 -25.47
C ARG A 236 -24.04 11.75 -26.29
#